data_AF-A0A9E2QXL8-F1
#
_entry.id   AF-A0A9E2QXL8-F1
#
_cell.length_a   1.000
_cell.length_b   1.000
_cell.length_c   1.000
_cell.angle_alpha   90.00
_cell.angle_beta   90.00
_cell.angle_gamma   90.00
#
_symmetry.space_group_name_H-M   'P 1'
#
loop_
_entity.id
_entity.type
_entity.pdbx_description
1 polymer ?
#
loop_
_entity_poly.entity_id
_entity_poly.type
_entity_poly.pdbx_seq_one_letter_code
_entity_poly.pdbx_strand_id
1 'polypeptide(L)'
;MQPIFRYWYLQSPGWFYSAFLRSIQEFENVLAVGDTFRNLGKPLFQDYTIQGRIIGFFLRMARIGLGGFIFLLVALVYIATFVLWMVFPLICLLSLLGSVLGYVPAFSALP
;
A
#
# COMPACT_ATOMS: atom_id res chain seq x y z
N MET A 1 1.79 26.88 18.04
CA MET A 1 1.94 26.59 16.60
C MET A 1 3.18 25.72 16.43
N GLN A 2 3.05 24.45 16.02
CA GLN A 2 4.23 23.64 15.73
C GLN A 2 4.82 24.03 14.36
N PRO A 3 6.14 23.99 14.17
CA PRO A 3 6.75 24.28 12.89
C PRO A 3 6.30 23.27 11.83
N ILE A 4 5.92 23.76 10.65
CA ILE A 4 5.42 22.97 9.51
C ILE A 4 6.33 21.80 9.14
N PHE A 5 7.66 21.99 9.25
CA PHE A 5 8.64 20.93 9.03
C PHE A 5 8.47 19.73 9.98
N ARG A 6 8.17 19.99 11.25
CA ARG A 6 7.95 18.92 12.25
C ARG A 6 6.68 18.14 11.92
N TYR A 7 5.63 18.82 11.49
CA TYR A 7 4.39 18.16 11.07
C TYR A 7 4.62 17.27 9.83
N TRP A 8 5.28 17.81 8.80
CA TRP A 8 5.48 17.10 7.54
C TRP A 8 6.37 15.85 7.69
N TYR A 9 7.51 15.98 8.38
CA TYR A 9 8.51 14.92 8.45
C TYR A 9 8.39 14.02 9.68
N LEU A 10 7.92 14.51 10.83
CA LEU A 10 7.82 13.68 12.05
C LEU A 10 6.41 13.13 12.28
N GLN A 11 5.36 13.89 11.94
CA GLN A 11 3.99 13.48 12.26
C GLN A 11 3.28 12.78 11.11
N SER A 12 3.47 13.25 9.86
CA SER A 12 2.79 12.67 8.70
C SER A 12 3.15 11.20 8.41
N PRO A 13 4.40 10.71 8.62
CA PRO A 13 4.71 9.29 8.40
C PRO A 13 3.94 8.36 9.34
N GLY A 14 3.70 8.78 10.58
CA GLY A 14 2.91 8.00 11.53
C GLY A 14 1.45 7.84 11.08
N TRP A 15 0.87 8.89 10.50
CA TRP A 15 -0.46 8.82 9.91
C TRP A 15 -0.50 7.92 8.67
N PHE A 16 0.48 8.04 7.77
CA PHE A 16 0.61 7.19 6.58
C PHE A 16 0.77 5.71 6.95
N TYR A 17 1.64 5.39 7.90
CA TYR A 17 1.84 4.04 8.39
C TYR A 17 0.56 3.46 9.00
N SER A 18 -0.15 4.27 9.78
CA SER A 18 -1.43 3.85 10.39
C SER A 18 -2.54 3.64 9.35
N ALA A 19 -2.55 4.42 8.26
CA ALA A 19 -3.47 4.24 7.15
C ALA A 19 -3.15 2.97 6.34
N PHE A 20 -1.85 2.71 6.11
CA PHE A 20 -1.36 1.50 5.46
C PHE A 20 -1.73 0.24 6.25
N LEU A 21 -1.46 0.23 7.56
CA LEU A 21 -1.82 -0.90 8.43
C LEU A 21 -3.33 -1.17 8.45
N ARG A 22 -4.15 -0.12 8.52
CA ARG A 22 -5.62 -0.26 8.44
C ARG A 22 -6.06 -0.88 7.13
N SER A 23 -5.52 -0.41 6.01
CA SER A 23 -5.81 -0.98 4.70
C SER A 23 -5.43 -2.46 4.64
N ILE A 24 -4.23 -2.81 5.12
CA ILE A 24 -3.80 -4.22 5.21
C ILE A 24 -4.79 -5.05 6.03
N GLN A 25 -5.22 -4.53 7.17
CA GLN A 25 -6.11 -5.26 8.06
C GLN A 25 -7.51 -5.45 7.47
N GLU A 26 -8.03 -4.46 6.75
CA GLU A 26 -9.27 -4.58 5.99
C GLU A 26 -9.15 -5.63 4.88
N PHE A 27 -8.07 -5.63 4.11
CA PHE A 27 -7.81 -6.63 3.09
C PHE A 27 -7.67 -8.04 3.69
N GLU A 28 -7.01 -8.17 4.84
CA GLU A 28 -6.89 -9.45 5.52
C GLU A 28 -8.24 -9.98 6.00
N ASN A 29 -9.12 -9.10 6.50
CA ASN A 29 -10.48 -9.49 6.89
C ASN A 29 -11.33 -9.96 5.71
N VAL A 30 -11.16 -9.35 4.52
CA VAL A 30 -11.94 -9.70 3.32
C VAL A 30 -11.41 -10.96 2.64
N LEU A 31 -10.08 -11.06 2.49
CA LEU A 31 -9.44 -12.14 1.74
C LEU A 31 -9.14 -13.36 2.62
N ALA A 32 -9.07 -13.16 3.94
CA ALA A 32 -8.77 -14.18 4.95
C ALA A 32 -7.56 -15.03 4.54
N VAL A 33 -6.49 -14.38 4.05
CA VAL A 33 -5.34 -15.08 3.44
C VAL A 33 -4.62 -15.93 4.49
N GLY A 34 -4.39 -15.37 5.68
CA GLY A 34 -3.78 -16.07 6.81
C GLY A 34 -4.62 -17.27 7.30
N ASP A 35 -5.94 -17.09 7.39
CA ASP A 35 -6.85 -18.18 7.77
C ASP A 35 -6.95 -19.26 6.68
N THR A 36 -6.90 -18.86 5.41
CA THR A 36 -6.87 -19.77 4.27
C THR A 36 -5.58 -20.59 4.27
N PHE A 37 -4.44 -19.96 4.59
CA PHE A 37 -3.14 -20.63 4.69
C PHE A 37 -3.13 -21.65 5.83
N ARG A 38 -3.63 -21.29 7.02
CA ARG A 38 -3.74 -22.21 8.17
C ARG A 38 -4.66 -23.40 7.89
N ASN A 39 -5.69 -23.20 7.07
CA ASN A 39 -6.65 -24.24 6.74
C ASN A 39 -6.32 -24.98 5.43
N LEU A 40 -5.18 -24.72 4.77
CA LEU A 40 -4.80 -25.34 3.49
C LEU A 40 -4.95 -26.87 3.47
N GLY A 41 -4.64 -27.55 4.57
CA GLY A 41 -4.72 -29.02 4.69
C GLY A 41 -6.10 -29.58 5.08
N LYS A 42 -7.08 -28.75 5.44
CA LYS A 42 -8.42 -29.23 5.84
C LYS A 42 -9.33 -29.37 4.61
N PRO A 43 -10.14 -30.43 4.47
CA PRO A 43 -11.04 -30.57 3.33
C PRO A 43 -12.01 -29.38 3.27
N LEU A 44 -12.22 -28.85 2.07
CA LEU A 44 -13.24 -27.83 1.81
C LEU A 44 -14.60 -28.55 1.78
N PHE A 45 -15.60 -28.04 2.48
CA PHE A 45 -16.96 -28.64 2.55
C PHE A 45 -17.07 -30.04 3.18
N GLN A 46 -16.08 -30.48 3.98
CA GLN A 46 -16.05 -31.84 4.52
C GLN A 46 -16.16 -32.95 3.46
N ASP A 47 -15.86 -32.61 2.19
CA ASP A 47 -15.87 -33.57 1.11
C ASP A 47 -14.49 -34.23 1.05
N TYR A 48 -14.43 -35.51 1.42
CA TYR A 48 -13.19 -36.29 1.53
C TYR A 48 -12.81 -36.99 0.22
N THR A 49 -13.54 -36.73 -0.86
CA THR A 49 -13.21 -37.27 -2.19
C THR A 49 -11.88 -36.71 -2.71
N ILE A 50 -11.13 -37.55 -3.44
CA ILE A 50 -9.82 -37.18 -4.00
C ILE A 50 -9.95 -35.98 -4.95
N GLN A 51 -11.03 -35.94 -5.73
CA GLN A 51 -11.35 -34.85 -6.65
C GLN A 51 -11.61 -33.54 -5.90
N GLY A 52 -12.42 -33.58 -4.84
CA GLY A 52 -12.70 -32.41 -3.99
C GLY A 52 -11.45 -31.84 -3.32
N ARG A 53 -10.52 -32.71 -2.89
CA ARG A 53 -9.25 -32.29 -2.29
C ARG A 53 -8.34 -31.56 -3.28
N ILE A 54 -8.24 -32.06 -4.53
CA ILE A 54 -7.41 -31.43 -5.57
C ILE A 54 -7.99 -30.06 -5.96
N ILE A 55 -9.28 -30.00 -6.23
CA ILE A 55 -9.95 -28.74 -6.63
C ILE A 55 -9.88 -27.72 -5.49
N GLY A 56 -10.16 -28.13 -4.25
CA GLY A 56 -10.08 -27.26 -3.08
C GLY A 56 -8.67 -26.69 -2.83
N PHE A 57 -7.63 -27.47 -3.10
CA PHE A 57 -6.25 -27.00 -3.01
C PHE A 57 -5.95 -25.90 -4.04
N PHE A 58 -6.32 -26.08 -5.31
CA PHE A 58 -6.11 -25.07 -6.34
C PHE A 58 -6.90 -23.77 -6.06
N LEU A 59 -8.15 -23.87 -5.61
CA LEU A 59 -8.95 -22.69 -5.26
C LEU A 59 -8.34 -21.91 -4.10
N ARG A 60 -7.79 -22.58 -3.09
CA ARG A 60 -7.09 -21.91 -1.98
C ARG A 60 -5.77 -21.30 -2.40
N MET A 61 -5.00 -21.97 -3.25
CA MET A 61 -3.79 -21.40 -3.83
C MET A 61 -4.10 -20.17 -4.68
N ALA A 62 -5.17 -20.20 -5.48
CA ALA A 62 -5.63 -19.03 -6.21
C ALA A 62 -6.02 -17.88 -5.27
N ARG A 63 -6.74 -18.16 -4.18
CA ARG A 63 -7.10 -17.14 -3.18
C ARG A 63 -5.87 -16.54 -2.49
N ILE A 64 -4.90 -17.37 -2.09
CA ILE A 64 -3.66 -16.90 -1.47
C ILE A 64 -2.83 -16.09 -2.47
N GLY A 65 -2.73 -16.54 -3.72
CA GLY A 65 -2.02 -15.84 -4.78
C GLY A 65 -2.63 -14.49 -5.11
N LEU A 66 -3.96 -14.45 -5.30
CA LEU A 66 -4.69 -13.20 -5.54
C LEU A 66 -4.59 -12.25 -4.34
N GLY A 67 -4.72 -12.77 -3.12
CA GLY A 67 -4.60 -11.96 -1.91
C GLY A 67 -3.21 -11.36 -1.78
N GLY A 68 -2.16 -12.17 -1.94
CA GLY A 68 -0.77 -11.69 -1.92
C GLY A 68 -0.49 -10.65 -3.01
N PHE A 69 -1.03 -10.83 -4.21
CA PHE A 69 -0.90 -9.87 -5.30
C PHE A 69 -1.56 -8.52 -4.97
N ILE A 70 -2.78 -8.54 -4.41
CA ILE A 70 -3.48 -7.33 -3.97
C ILE A 70 -2.69 -6.62 -2.85
N PHE A 71 -2.17 -7.36 -1.86
CA PHE A 71 -1.32 -6.79 -0.82
C PHE A 71 -0.10 -6.07 -1.39
N LEU A 72 0.56 -6.68 -2.38
CA LEU A 72 1.72 -6.09 -3.04
C LEU A 72 1.33 -4.79 -3.77
N LEU A 73 0.23 -4.79 -4.53
CA LEU A 73 -0.25 -3.59 -5.22
C LEU A 73 -0.58 -2.45 -4.24
N VAL A 74 -1.27 -2.75 -3.14
CA VAL A 74 -1.59 -1.76 -2.11
C VAL A 74 -0.32 -1.19 -1.48
N ALA A 75 0.65 -2.05 -1.17
CA ALA A 75 1.94 -1.62 -0.64
C ALA A 75 2.68 -0.71 -1.62
N LEU A 76 2.71 -1.03 -2.91
CA LEU A 76 3.33 -0.19 -3.93
C LEU A 76 2.65 1.18 -4.04
N VAL A 77 1.32 1.24 -4.02
CA VAL A 77 0.57 2.50 -4.07
C VAL A 77 0.88 3.37 -2.86
N TYR A 78 0.93 2.78 -1.66
CA TYR A 78 1.27 3.51 -0.43
C TYR A 78 2.71 4.02 -0.46
N ILE A 79 3.67 3.21 -0.91
CA ILE A 79 5.07 3.63 -1.05
C ILE A 79 5.19 4.77 -2.07
N ALA A 80 4.58 4.63 -3.25
CA ALA A 80 4.63 5.66 -4.28
C ALA A 80 4.03 6.99 -3.79
N THR A 81 2.87 6.93 -3.14
CA THR A 81 2.21 8.10 -2.54
C THR A 81 3.07 8.73 -1.45
N PHE A 82 3.68 7.91 -0.59
CA PHE A 82 4.55 8.39 0.49
C PHE A 82 5.82 9.08 -0.05
N VAL A 83 6.47 8.49 -1.06
CA VAL A 83 7.64 9.09 -1.71
C VAL A 83 7.26 10.41 -2.37
N LEU A 84 6.17 10.45 -3.13
CA LEU A 84 5.68 11.67 -3.76
C LEU A 84 5.38 12.76 -2.72
N TRP A 85 4.75 12.38 -1.61
CA TRP A 85 4.49 13.27 -0.49
C TRP A 85 5.76 13.78 0.18
N MET A 86 6.81 12.96 0.34
CA MET A 86 8.10 13.40 0.88
C MET A 86 8.86 14.35 -0.05
N VAL A 87 8.75 14.15 -1.36
CA VAL A 87 9.47 14.97 -2.36
C VAL A 87 8.77 16.31 -2.61
N PHE A 88 7.45 16.39 -2.40
CA PHE A 88 6.66 17.61 -2.57
C PHE A 88 7.24 18.87 -1.90
N PRO A 89 7.55 18.89 -0.58
CA PRO A 89 8.12 20.07 0.07
C PRO A 89 9.50 20.46 -0.49
N LEU A 90 10.29 19.48 -0.94
CA LEU A 90 11.59 19.72 -1.55
C LEU A 90 11.43 20.44 -2.90
N ILE A 91 10.48 20.01 -3.73
CA ILE A 91 10.15 20.68 -4.99
C ILE A 91 9.66 22.10 -4.74
N CYS A 92 8.80 22.31 -3.74
CA CYS A 92 8.33 23.63 -3.36
C CYS A 92 9.48 24.56 -2.95
N LEU A 93 10.40 24.08 -2.11
CA LEU A 93 11.57 24.86 -1.69
C LEU A 93 12.50 25.21 -2.86
N LEU A 94 12.79 24.25 -3.74
CA LEU A 94 13.64 24.48 -4.92
C LEU A 94 13.01 25.47 -5.89
N SER A 95 11.69 25.38 -6.12
CA SER A 95 10.95 26.30 -6.99
C SER A 95 10.95 27.72 -6.44
N LEU A 96 10.80 27.86 -5.12
CA LEU A 96 10.81 29.16 -4.44
C LEU A 96 12.21 29.78 -4.43
N LEU A 97 13.26 28.97 -4.28
CA LEU A 97 14.65 29.44 -4.41
C LEU A 97 14.96 29.88 -5.84
N GLY A 98 14.51 29.10 -6.84
CA GLY A 98 14.68 29.42 -8.26
C GLY A 98 14.04 30.75 -8.63
N SER A 99 12.80 31.00 -8.18
CA SER A 99 12.11 32.26 -8.46
C SER A 99 12.80 33.48 -7.84
N VAL A 100 13.38 33.34 -6.64
CA VAL A 100 14.19 34.39 -6.01
C VAL A 100 15.49 34.66 -6.77
N LEU A 101 16.09 33.64 -7.36
CA LEU A 101 17.33 33.73 -8.15
C LEU A 101 17.10 34.11 -9.63
N GLY A 102 15.87 34.39 -10.04
CA GLY A 102 15.53 34.78 -11.41
C GLY A 102 15.38 33.61 -12.40
N TYR A 103 15.34 32.37 -11.91
CA TYR A 103 14.99 31.20 -12.72
C TYR A 103 13.46 31.07 -12.83
N VAL A 104 12.98 30.89 -14.06
CA VAL A 104 11.57 30.60 -14.34
C VAL A 104 11.20 29.28 -13.66
N PRO A 105 10.15 29.24 -12.81
CA PRO A 105 9.80 28.03 -12.08
C PRO A 105 9.41 26.91 -13.06
N ALA A 106 9.83 25.67 -12.79
CA ALA A 106 9.51 24.51 -13.62
C ALA A 106 8.00 24.33 -13.87
N PHE A 107 7.15 24.90 -13.00
CA PHE A 107 5.70 24.85 -13.09
C PHE A 107 5.10 25.78 -14.16
N SER A 108 5.80 26.82 -14.61
CA SER A 108 5.29 27.74 -15.66
C SER A 108 5.66 27.30 -17.08
N ALA A 109 6.32 26.16 -17.24
CA ALA A 109 6.65 25.56 -18.54
C ALA A 109 5.71 24.41 -18.94
N LEU A 110 4.72 24.07 -18.10
CA LEU A 110 3.65 23.15 -18.47
C LEU A 110 2.55 23.95 -19.19
N PRO A 111 2.10 23.52 -20.39
CA PRO A 111 1.05 24.19 -21.15
C PRO A 111 -0.31 24.16 -20.45
#